data_AF-A0A8B8EX15-F1
#
_entry.id   AF-A0A8B8EX15-F1
#
_cell.length_a   1.000
_cell.length_b   1.000
_cell.length_c   1.000
_cell.angle_alpha   90.00
_cell.angle_beta   90.00
_cell.angle_gamma   90.00
#
_symmetry.space_group_name_H-M   'P 1'
#
loop_
_entity.id
_entity.type
_entity.pdbx_description
1 polymer ?
#
loop_
_entity_poly.entity_id
_entity_poly.type
_entity_poly.pdbx_seq_one_letter_code
_entity_poly.pdbx_strand_id
1 'polypeptide(L)'
;MTPDKKTLRKNSSTMFVLLLLSVFALSFVDAVNHSCKDIYLANPSATNGTYTIQNRKNQPYKVYCEFHYKFGYTYVSKNTAVEVNINDLFTTQAHVKVRHVKANGVQAETVMENIKNYPNQPLGIFYNRHDGYAASVNAANLAPYLYLGFLPISVANHANPQGYRSNGHDFVFVNCDRNPNSYFVFYFNPNHKLPIGYVNRCCESTLMHSWITTATPLPPAHNMPDEFYFDYEIHFGGCGGYAFIHHHNDINGAALGVRFEQADPCKSSPCQNGGSCFSEDETAFFCECPEGFIGETCNVKGDHGNMGIIG
;
A
#
# COMPACT_ATOMS: atom_id res chain seq x y z
N MET A 1 35.64 92.74 -23.73
CA MET A 1 36.42 91.50 -23.53
C MET A 1 35.43 90.44 -23.09
N THR A 2 35.05 89.42 -23.84
CA THR A 2 35.44 88.82 -25.13
C THR A 2 34.26 87.90 -25.52
N PRO A 3 34.16 87.45 -26.78
CA PRO A 3 32.88 87.50 -27.48
C PRO A 3 32.29 86.13 -27.87
N ASP A 4 31.04 86.21 -28.32
CA ASP A 4 30.41 85.50 -29.44
C ASP A 4 30.07 83.99 -29.35
N LYS A 5 28.76 83.78 -29.62
CA LYS A 5 28.18 82.87 -30.62
C LYS A 5 27.80 81.42 -30.28
N LYS A 6 26.54 81.18 -30.67
CA LYS A 6 25.92 80.00 -31.31
C LYS A 6 25.44 78.86 -30.38
N THR A 7 24.13 78.60 -30.28
CA THR A 7 23.17 77.95 -31.21
C THR A 7 22.94 76.48 -30.79
N LEU A 8 21.67 76.06 -30.95
CA LEU A 8 21.17 74.69 -31.15
C LEU A 8 20.86 73.81 -29.91
N ARG A 9 19.54 73.73 -29.69
CA ARG A 9 18.73 72.54 -29.35
C ARG A 9 19.49 71.20 -29.35
N LYS A 10 19.33 70.46 -28.26
CA LYS A 10 19.24 68.99 -28.31
C LYS A 10 18.12 68.52 -27.37
N ASN A 11 17.14 67.83 -27.97
CA ASN A 11 16.11 67.05 -27.29
C ASN A 11 16.80 65.96 -26.45
N SER A 12 16.39 65.80 -25.19
CA SER A 12 16.80 64.66 -24.37
C SER A 12 15.59 63.75 -24.17
N SER A 13 15.67 62.57 -24.78
CA SER A 13 14.68 61.50 -24.73
C SER A 13 14.63 60.88 -23.34
N THR A 14 13.44 60.79 -22.77
CA THR A 14 13.15 60.07 -21.54
C THR A 14 13.34 58.56 -21.77
N MET A 15 14.36 57.95 -21.17
CA MET A 15 14.50 56.49 -21.13
C MET A 15 13.59 55.92 -20.04
N PHE A 16 12.52 55.23 -20.44
CA PHE A 16 11.81 54.29 -19.58
C PHE A 16 12.66 53.01 -19.47
N VAL A 17 13.28 52.79 -18.31
CA VAL A 17 13.91 51.52 -17.97
C VAL A 17 12.80 50.57 -17.52
N LEU A 18 12.31 49.72 -18.42
CA LEU A 18 11.48 48.58 -18.08
C LEU A 18 12.36 47.52 -17.40
N LEU A 19 12.29 47.43 -16.07
CA LEU A 19 12.77 46.25 -15.35
C LEU A 19 11.85 45.07 -15.71
N LEU A 20 12.27 44.26 -16.68
CA LEU A 20 11.75 42.91 -16.88
C LEU A 20 12.21 42.05 -15.70
N LEU A 21 11.44 42.04 -14.61
CA LEU A 21 11.48 40.94 -13.67
C LEU A 21 10.96 39.71 -14.42
N SER A 22 11.87 38.91 -14.94
CA SER A 22 11.59 37.56 -15.40
C SER A 22 11.11 36.76 -14.19
N VAL A 23 9.81 36.75 -13.98
CA VAL A 23 9.15 35.70 -13.19
C VAL A 23 9.34 34.45 -14.03
N PHE A 24 10.46 33.76 -13.84
CA PHE A 24 10.50 32.33 -14.06
C PHE A 24 9.50 31.74 -13.08
N ALA A 25 8.23 31.67 -13.51
CA ALA A 25 7.32 30.69 -12.99
C ALA A 25 7.93 29.36 -13.40
N LEU A 26 8.80 28.81 -12.56
CA LEU A 26 8.97 27.37 -12.49
C LEU A 26 7.55 26.87 -12.24
N SER A 27 6.88 26.44 -13.31
CA SER A 27 5.73 25.55 -13.16
C SER A 27 6.29 24.34 -12.45
N PHE A 28 6.24 24.34 -11.12
CA PHE A 28 6.31 23.11 -10.36
C PHE A 28 5.15 22.30 -10.91
N VAL A 29 5.47 21.34 -11.78
CA VAL A 29 4.56 20.23 -12.00
C VAL A 29 4.41 19.64 -10.60
N ASP A 30 3.29 19.90 -9.94
CA ASP A 30 3.01 19.29 -8.65
C ASP A 30 3.22 17.79 -8.85
N ALA A 31 4.20 17.22 -8.15
CA ALA A 31 4.52 15.82 -8.29
C ALA A 31 3.25 15.02 -8.01
N VAL A 32 2.75 14.32 -9.03
CA VAL A 32 1.51 13.56 -8.92
C VAL A 32 1.83 12.26 -8.19
N ASN A 33 1.32 12.15 -6.96
CA ASN A 33 1.43 10.91 -6.20
C ASN A 33 0.32 9.94 -6.63
N HIS A 34 0.70 8.73 -7.01
CA HIS A 34 -0.20 7.64 -7.36
C HIS A 34 -0.38 6.64 -6.22
N SER A 35 0.45 6.74 -5.17
CA SER A 35 0.46 5.82 -4.03
C SER A 35 0.96 6.50 -2.75
N CYS A 36 0.75 5.84 -1.61
CA CYS A 36 1.43 6.25 -0.36
C CYS A 36 2.94 6.09 -0.46
N LYS A 37 3.44 5.15 -1.27
CA LYS A 37 4.87 4.99 -1.51
C LYS A 37 5.45 6.25 -2.15
N ASP A 38 4.79 6.83 -3.14
CA ASP A 38 5.24 8.06 -3.79
C ASP A 38 5.32 9.23 -2.80
N ILE A 39 4.30 9.35 -1.94
CA ILE A 39 4.27 10.36 -0.86
C ILE A 39 5.46 10.16 0.08
N TYR A 40 5.74 8.92 0.48
CA TYR A 40 6.85 8.59 1.36
C TYR A 40 8.20 8.93 0.69
N LEU A 41 8.38 8.57 -0.57
CA LEU A 41 9.63 8.83 -1.30
C LEU A 41 9.86 10.32 -1.52
N ALA A 42 8.79 11.09 -1.79
CA ALA A 42 8.85 12.54 -1.92
C ALA A 42 9.10 13.24 -0.57
N ASN A 43 8.61 12.68 0.54
CA ASN A 43 8.80 13.21 1.88
C ASN A 43 8.86 12.07 2.93
N PRO A 44 10.06 11.56 3.26
CA PRO A 44 10.21 10.50 4.26
C PRO A 44 9.78 10.89 5.69
N SER A 45 9.55 12.18 5.95
CA SER A 45 9.01 12.70 7.21
C SER A 45 7.48 12.83 7.21
N ALA A 46 6.80 12.38 6.16
CA ALA A 46 5.34 12.34 6.11
C ALA A 46 4.78 11.51 7.27
N THR A 47 3.73 12.02 7.91
CA THR A 47 3.10 11.39 9.06
C THR A 47 1.90 10.53 8.65
N ASN A 48 1.49 9.59 9.49
CA ASN A 48 0.27 8.82 9.23
C ASN A 48 -0.94 9.73 9.08
N GLY A 49 -1.82 9.45 8.12
CA GLY A 49 -2.97 10.31 7.88
C GLY A 49 -3.67 10.08 6.55
N THR A 50 -4.67 10.91 6.28
CA THR A 50 -5.40 10.92 5.02
C THR A 50 -4.67 11.79 3.99
N TYR A 51 -4.46 11.23 2.81
CA TYR A 51 -3.84 11.88 1.66
C TYR A 51 -4.73 11.77 0.43
N THR A 52 -4.53 12.68 -0.52
CA THR A 52 -5.11 12.60 -1.85
C THR A 52 -4.04 12.13 -2.82
N ILE A 53 -4.33 11.05 -3.54
CA ILE A 53 -3.52 10.53 -4.65
C ILE A 53 -4.35 10.53 -5.93
N GLN A 54 -3.71 10.32 -7.07
CA GLN A 54 -4.41 10.27 -8.36
C GLN A 54 -4.30 8.88 -8.99
N ASN A 55 -5.36 8.43 -9.67
CA ASN A 55 -5.26 7.23 -10.50
C ASN A 55 -4.50 7.52 -11.80
N ARG A 56 -4.31 6.51 -12.67
CA ARG A 56 -3.60 6.67 -13.95
C ARG A 56 -4.31 7.57 -14.98
N LYS A 57 -5.54 8.02 -14.68
CA LYS A 57 -6.30 9.01 -15.46
C LYS A 57 -6.26 10.40 -14.82
N ASN A 58 -5.36 10.61 -13.85
CA ASN A 58 -5.20 11.86 -13.08
C ASN A 58 -6.46 12.25 -12.29
N GLN A 59 -7.28 11.29 -11.90
CA GLN A 59 -8.48 11.55 -11.11
C GLN A 59 -8.15 11.38 -9.62
N PRO A 60 -8.43 12.38 -8.77
CA PRO A 60 -8.06 12.34 -7.37
C PRO A 60 -8.98 11.41 -6.56
N TYR A 61 -8.41 10.70 -5.59
CA TYR A 61 -9.14 9.96 -4.58
C TYR A 61 -8.34 9.88 -3.27
N LYS A 62 -9.03 9.57 -2.18
CA LYS A 62 -8.44 9.54 -0.85
C LYS A 62 -7.90 8.17 -0.49
N VAL A 63 -6.73 8.18 0.14
CA VAL A 63 -6.16 7.04 0.85
C VAL A 63 -5.76 7.43 2.26
N TYR A 64 -5.73 6.48 3.17
CA TYR A 64 -5.03 6.62 4.45
C TYR A 64 -3.67 5.95 4.30
N CYS A 65 -2.61 6.70 4.60
CA CYS A 65 -1.25 6.20 4.59
C CYS A 65 -0.76 5.99 6.01
N GLU A 66 -0.25 4.79 6.27
CA GLU A 66 0.47 4.45 7.49
C GLU A 66 1.94 4.22 7.14
N PHE A 67 2.80 5.12 7.60
CA PHE A 67 4.22 5.11 7.32
C PHE A 67 5.01 4.48 8.47
N HIS A 68 5.93 3.61 8.10
CA HIS A 68 6.91 3.00 8.99
C HIS A 68 8.31 3.19 8.39
N TYR A 69 9.34 2.83 9.14
CA TYR A 69 10.70 2.80 8.60
C TYR A 69 10.81 1.73 7.50
N LYS A 70 11.16 2.13 6.28
CA LYS A 70 11.33 1.26 5.09
C LYS A 70 10.07 0.60 4.51
N PHE A 71 8.87 0.86 5.04
CA PHE A 71 7.62 0.31 4.51
C PHE A 71 6.39 1.11 4.95
N GLY A 72 5.22 0.77 4.42
CA GLY A 72 3.96 1.31 4.93
C GLY A 72 2.74 0.55 4.43
N TYR A 73 1.57 1.08 4.76
CA TYR A 73 0.28 0.55 4.36
C TYR A 73 -0.58 1.63 3.71
N THR A 74 -1.32 1.21 2.69
CA THR A 74 -2.34 2.03 2.01
C THR A 74 -3.72 1.45 2.26
N TYR A 75 -4.64 2.29 2.71
CA TYR A 75 -6.07 1.96 2.83
C TYR A 75 -6.86 2.89 1.92
N VAL A 76 -7.74 2.34 1.08
CA VAL A 76 -8.56 3.11 0.14
C VAL A 76 -9.82 3.61 0.82
N SER A 77 -10.23 4.85 0.58
CA SER A 77 -11.52 5.36 1.09
C SER A 77 -12.69 4.69 0.36
N LYS A 78 -13.72 4.27 1.10
CA LYS A 78 -14.96 3.70 0.53
C LYS A 78 -15.78 4.70 -0.28
N ASN A 79 -15.49 5.99 -0.12
CA ASN A 79 -16.13 7.07 -0.88
C ASN A 79 -15.49 7.29 -2.26
N THR A 80 -14.52 6.45 -2.66
CA THR A 80 -13.85 6.56 -3.95
C THR A 80 -14.82 6.27 -5.09
N ALA A 81 -15.02 7.25 -5.97
CA ALA A 81 -15.91 7.19 -7.13
C ALA A 81 -15.15 7.10 -8.47
N VAL A 82 -13.86 6.73 -8.43
CA VAL A 82 -12.98 6.61 -9.59
C VAL A 82 -12.34 5.22 -9.62
N GLU A 83 -11.77 4.85 -10.76
CA GLU A 83 -11.03 3.59 -10.87
C GLU A 83 -9.79 3.60 -9.99
N VAL A 84 -9.58 2.54 -9.20
CA VAL A 84 -8.40 2.35 -8.36
C VAL A 84 -7.43 1.40 -9.05
N ASN A 85 -6.24 1.90 -9.38
CA ASN A 85 -5.16 1.06 -9.89
C ASN A 85 -4.46 0.35 -8.72
N ILE A 86 -5.07 -0.72 -8.20
CA ILE A 86 -4.64 -1.39 -6.96
C ILE A 86 -3.16 -1.81 -6.95
N ASN A 87 -2.60 -2.19 -8.11
CA ASN A 87 -1.21 -2.60 -8.24
C ASN A 87 -0.21 -1.45 -8.02
N ASP A 88 -0.66 -0.19 -8.07
CA ASP A 88 0.18 0.97 -7.76
C ASP A 88 0.31 1.15 -6.23
N LEU A 89 -0.57 0.53 -5.43
CA LEU A 89 -0.68 0.77 -3.99
C LEU A 89 0.14 -0.19 -3.12
N PHE A 90 0.67 -1.29 -3.68
CA PHE A 90 1.42 -2.29 -2.94
C PHE A 90 2.63 -2.79 -3.73
N THR A 91 3.66 -3.24 -3.02
CA THR A 91 4.84 -3.89 -3.62
C THR A 91 4.97 -5.34 -3.20
N THR A 92 4.15 -5.79 -2.26
CA THR A 92 4.11 -7.18 -1.79
C THR A 92 2.69 -7.61 -1.48
N GLN A 93 2.41 -8.89 -1.74
CA GLN A 93 1.16 -9.56 -1.36
C GLN A 93 1.26 -10.22 0.02
N ALA A 94 2.41 -10.11 0.69
CA ALA A 94 2.63 -10.60 2.04
C ALA A 94 2.29 -9.53 3.09
N HIS A 95 2.03 -9.98 4.31
CA HIS A 95 1.76 -9.13 5.47
C HIS A 95 0.61 -8.11 5.26
N VAL A 96 -0.41 -8.49 4.49
CA VAL A 96 -1.61 -7.69 4.25
C VAL A 96 -2.33 -7.49 5.58
N LYS A 97 -2.80 -6.28 5.86
CA LYS A 97 -3.57 -6.00 7.07
C LYS A 97 -5.06 -6.02 6.78
N VAL A 98 -5.83 -6.57 7.71
CA VAL A 98 -7.27 -6.29 7.81
C VAL A 98 -7.52 -5.62 9.15
N ARG A 99 -8.02 -4.40 9.11
CA ARG A 99 -8.38 -3.59 10.29
C ARG A 99 -9.88 -3.59 10.46
N HIS A 100 -10.39 -3.73 11.67
CA HIS A 100 -11.80 -3.56 11.98
C HIS A 100 -12.03 -2.43 12.98
N VAL A 101 -13.25 -1.90 12.95
CA VAL A 101 -13.74 -0.92 13.93
C VAL A 101 -14.96 -1.48 14.64
N LYS A 102 -15.00 -1.35 15.96
CA LYS A 102 -16.14 -1.74 16.79
C LYS A 102 -17.18 -0.62 16.91
N ALA A 103 -18.39 -0.91 17.37
CA ALA A 103 -19.42 0.14 17.52
C ALA A 103 -19.05 1.20 18.57
N ASN A 104 -18.20 0.84 19.54
CA ASN A 104 -17.62 1.78 20.50
C ASN A 104 -16.42 2.59 19.95
N GLY A 105 -16.06 2.44 18.68
CA GLY A 105 -14.97 3.14 18.01
C GLY A 105 -13.56 2.55 18.24
N VAL A 106 -13.43 1.47 19.01
CA VAL A 106 -12.14 0.77 19.17
C VAL A 106 -11.74 0.14 17.84
N GLN A 107 -10.50 0.36 17.43
CA GLN A 107 -9.92 -0.19 16.22
C GLN A 107 -8.88 -1.25 16.57
N ALA A 108 -8.85 -2.33 15.81
CA ALA A 108 -7.85 -3.37 15.93
C ALA A 108 -7.52 -3.94 14.56
N GLU A 109 -6.29 -4.41 14.39
CA GLU A 109 -5.80 -4.92 13.12
C GLU A 109 -5.15 -6.28 13.25
N THR A 110 -5.18 -7.03 12.16
CA THR A 110 -4.50 -8.30 12.05
C THR A 110 -3.76 -8.40 10.74
N VAL A 111 -2.61 -9.07 10.77
CA VAL A 111 -1.86 -9.46 9.59
C VAL A 111 -2.46 -10.77 9.07
N MET A 112 -2.87 -10.74 7.81
CA MET A 112 -3.47 -11.87 7.09
C MET A 112 -2.42 -12.55 6.22
N GLU A 113 -2.41 -13.86 6.26
CA GLU A 113 -1.51 -14.73 5.50
C GLU A 113 -2.25 -16.00 5.04
N ASN A 114 -1.66 -16.74 4.11
CA ASN A 114 -2.09 -18.10 3.87
C ASN A 114 -1.71 -19.00 5.06
N ILE A 115 -2.48 -20.07 5.26
CA ILE A 115 -2.17 -21.09 6.28
C ILE A 115 -0.83 -21.76 5.97
N LYS A 116 -0.18 -22.34 7.00
CA LYS A 116 1.16 -22.92 6.86
C LYS A 116 1.27 -24.06 5.85
N ASN A 117 0.15 -24.66 5.46
CA ASN A 117 0.09 -25.65 4.38
C ASN A 117 0.46 -25.05 3.01
N TYR A 118 0.35 -23.73 2.83
CA TYR A 118 0.60 -23.03 1.57
C TYR A 118 1.55 -21.82 1.77
N PRO A 119 2.78 -22.03 2.27
CA PRO A 119 3.66 -20.95 2.69
C PRO A 119 4.17 -20.07 1.54
N ASN A 120 4.15 -20.61 0.32
CA ASN A 120 4.62 -19.93 -0.89
C ASN A 120 3.48 -19.43 -1.78
N GLN A 121 2.22 -19.58 -1.35
CA GLN A 121 1.07 -19.13 -2.12
C GLN A 121 0.82 -17.63 -1.81
N PRO A 122 0.97 -16.72 -2.79
CA PRO A 122 0.65 -15.32 -2.57
C PRO A 122 -0.85 -15.11 -2.39
N LEU A 123 -1.21 -14.10 -1.60
CA LEU A 123 -2.59 -13.63 -1.48
C LEU A 123 -2.99 -12.85 -2.74
N GLY A 124 -4.19 -13.07 -3.26
CA GLY A 124 -4.73 -12.31 -4.38
C GLY A 124 -5.25 -10.96 -3.90
N ILE A 125 -4.83 -9.85 -4.49
CA ILE A 125 -5.29 -8.50 -4.15
C ILE A 125 -5.79 -7.83 -5.42
N PHE A 126 -7.07 -7.45 -5.46
CA PHE A 126 -7.68 -6.92 -6.67
C PHE A 126 -8.67 -5.78 -6.41
N TYR A 127 -8.88 -4.96 -7.44
CA TYR A 127 -9.96 -3.97 -7.51
C TYR A 127 -10.98 -4.40 -8.57
N ASN A 128 -12.22 -4.61 -8.14
CA ASN A 128 -13.39 -4.95 -8.97
C ASN A 128 -13.17 -6.12 -9.95
N ARG A 129 -12.32 -7.08 -9.56
CA ARG A 129 -12.00 -8.33 -10.28
C ARG A 129 -11.50 -9.38 -9.29
N HIS A 130 -11.31 -10.61 -9.75
CA HIS A 130 -10.95 -11.76 -8.89
C HIS A 130 -10.18 -12.85 -9.67
N ASP A 131 -9.12 -12.50 -10.41
CA ASP A 131 -8.51 -13.44 -11.37
C ASP A 131 -7.92 -14.68 -10.69
N GLY A 132 -8.36 -15.86 -11.11
CA GLY A 132 -7.94 -17.13 -10.50
C GLY A 132 -8.63 -17.45 -9.17
N TYR A 133 -9.52 -16.59 -8.67
CA TYR A 133 -10.30 -16.78 -7.46
C TYR A 133 -11.81 -16.79 -7.75
N ALA A 134 -12.58 -17.32 -6.80
CA ALA A 134 -14.03 -17.43 -6.95
C ALA A 134 -14.71 -16.06 -6.89
N ALA A 135 -15.77 -15.88 -7.67
CA ALA A 135 -16.57 -14.65 -7.67
C ALA A 135 -17.32 -14.50 -6.34
N SER A 136 -17.43 -13.28 -5.83
CA SER A 136 -18.19 -13.03 -4.62
C SER A 136 -19.70 -13.03 -4.87
N VAL A 137 -20.47 -13.38 -3.84
CA VAL A 137 -21.94 -13.48 -3.92
C VAL A 137 -22.54 -12.11 -4.22
N ASN A 138 -22.01 -11.06 -3.60
CA ASN A 138 -22.56 -9.70 -3.69
C ASN A 138 -21.90 -8.80 -4.74
N ALA A 139 -20.91 -9.27 -5.52
CA ALA A 139 -20.20 -8.47 -6.52
C ALA A 139 -21.14 -7.72 -7.46
N ALA A 140 -22.10 -8.41 -8.07
CA ALA A 140 -22.99 -7.80 -9.08
C ALA A 140 -23.89 -6.69 -8.50
N ASN A 141 -24.15 -6.71 -7.20
CA ASN A 141 -25.07 -5.76 -6.57
C ASN A 141 -24.34 -4.61 -5.86
N LEU A 142 -23.20 -4.90 -5.21
CA LEU A 142 -22.51 -3.96 -4.31
C LEU A 142 -21.21 -3.40 -4.88
N ALA A 143 -20.85 -3.75 -6.12
CA ALA A 143 -19.67 -3.20 -6.80
C ALA A 143 -19.64 -1.66 -6.80
N PRO A 144 -18.44 -1.04 -6.87
CA PRO A 144 -17.10 -1.67 -6.89
C PRO A 144 -16.70 -2.36 -5.58
N TYR A 145 -15.60 -3.12 -5.60
CA TYR A 145 -15.07 -3.81 -4.41
C TYR A 145 -13.55 -3.96 -4.42
N LEU A 146 -12.94 -4.09 -3.24
CA LEU A 146 -11.60 -4.63 -3.06
C LEU A 146 -11.70 -6.11 -2.73
N TYR A 147 -10.79 -6.92 -3.27
CA TYR A 147 -10.79 -8.37 -3.11
C TYR A 147 -9.48 -8.84 -2.48
N LEU A 148 -9.58 -9.67 -1.45
CA LEU A 148 -8.47 -10.37 -0.81
C LEU A 148 -8.72 -11.89 -0.90
N GLY A 149 -7.98 -12.57 -1.78
CA GLY A 149 -8.06 -14.01 -1.98
C GLY A 149 -6.95 -14.77 -1.26
N PHE A 150 -7.27 -15.89 -0.61
CA PHE A 150 -6.29 -16.73 0.08
C PHE A 150 -5.78 -17.83 -0.84
N LEU A 151 -6.65 -18.77 -1.22
CA LEU A 151 -6.31 -19.87 -2.13
C LEU A 151 -7.00 -19.71 -3.49
N PRO A 152 -6.26 -19.86 -4.61
CA PRO A 152 -6.85 -19.83 -5.95
C PRO A 152 -7.77 -21.04 -6.16
N ILE A 153 -8.71 -20.93 -7.10
CA ILE A 153 -9.67 -22.01 -7.44
C ILE A 153 -8.96 -23.32 -7.79
N SER A 154 -7.80 -23.25 -8.44
CA SER A 154 -6.98 -24.41 -8.81
C SER A 154 -6.50 -25.24 -7.61
N VAL A 155 -6.48 -24.65 -6.41
CA VAL A 155 -6.10 -25.31 -5.15
C VAL A 155 -7.31 -25.50 -4.25
N ALA A 156 -8.23 -24.54 -4.21
CA ALA A 156 -9.38 -24.56 -3.31
C ALA A 156 -10.49 -25.53 -3.74
N ASN A 157 -10.53 -26.00 -5.00
CA ASN A 157 -11.52 -26.98 -5.48
C ASN A 157 -11.17 -28.44 -5.12
N HIS A 158 -10.43 -28.65 -4.04
CA HIS A 158 -9.98 -29.95 -3.57
C HIS A 158 -10.42 -30.18 -2.12
N ALA A 159 -10.52 -31.44 -1.71
CA ALA A 159 -10.82 -31.82 -0.33
C ALA A 159 -9.57 -31.70 0.57
N ASN A 160 -9.00 -30.50 0.62
CA ASN A 160 -7.77 -30.17 1.34
C ASN A 160 -8.04 -29.22 2.53
N PRO A 161 -7.07 -29.07 3.45
CA PRO A 161 -7.12 -28.01 4.45
C PRO A 161 -7.12 -26.63 3.77
N GLN A 162 -8.00 -25.75 4.23
CA GLN A 162 -8.16 -24.37 3.77
C GLN A 162 -8.44 -23.45 4.96
N GLY A 163 -8.41 -22.15 4.72
CA GLY A 163 -8.66 -21.13 5.73
C GLY A 163 -7.68 -19.98 5.57
N TYR A 164 -7.31 -19.37 6.67
CA TYR A 164 -6.41 -18.25 6.69
C TYR A 164 -5.57 -18.25 7.97
N ARG A 165 -4.46 -17.52 7.93
CA ARG A 165 -3.62 -17.25 9.08
C ARG A 165 -3.77 -15.80 9.48
N SER A 166 -3.92 -15.55 10.78
CA SER A 166 -4.18 -14.22 11.35
C SER A 166 -3.26 -13.99 12.53
N ASN A 167 -2.42 -12.95 12.47
CA ASN A 167 -1.41 -12.62 13.49
C ASN A 167 -0.61 -13.84 13.98
N GLY A 168 -0.23 -14.73 13.05
CA GLY A 168 0.56 -15.90 13.39
C GLY A 168 -0.23 -17.13 13.89
N HIS A 169 -1.56 -17.11 13.84
CA HIS A 169 -2.43 -18.24 14.20
C HIS A 169 -3.18 -18.76 12.97
N ASP A 170 -3.14 -20.08 12.74
CA ASP A 170 -3.85 -20.72 11.63
C ASP A 170 -5.29 -21.04 12.05
N PHE A 171 -6.25 -20.56 11.27
CA PHE A 171 -7.65 -20.95 11.39
C PHE A 171 -8.03 -21.76 10.16
N VAL A 172 -8.25 -23.05 10.38
CA VAL A 172 -8.35 -24.05 9.32
C VAL A 172 -9.66 -24.80 9.36
N PHE A 173 -10.09 -25.25 8.19
CA PHE A 173 -11.14 -26.24 8.00
C PHE A 173 -10.73 -27.18 6.87
N VAL A 174 -11.38 -28.34 6.78
CA VAL A 174 -11.22 -29.24 5.62
C VAL A 174 -12.37 -29.00 4.67
N ASN A 175 -12.06 -28.68 3.42
CA ASN A 175 -13.08 -28.51 2.40
C ASN A 175 -13.79 -29.84 2.12
N CYS A 176 -15.12 -29.86 2.31
CA CYS A 176 -15.92 -31.08 2.33
C CYS A 176 -16.75 -31.31 1.06
N ASP A 177 -16.94 -30.29 0.22
CA ASP A 177 -17.76 -30.35 -1.00
C ASP A 177 -17.03 -29.84 -2.26
N ARG A 178 -15.75 -29.48 -2.13
CA ARG A 178 -14.89 -28.91 -3.17
C ARG A 178 -15.30 -27.52 -3.63
N ASN A 179 -16.19 -26.81 -2.94
CA ASN A 179 -16.48 -25.43 -3.30
C ASN A 179 -15.22 -24.56 -3.14
N PRO A 180 -14.78 -23.82 -4.17
CA PRO A 180 -13.48 -23.17 -4.21
C PRO A 180 -13.40 -21.80 -3.53
N ASN A 181 -14.44 -21.36 -2.82
CA ASN A 181 -14.44 -20.03 -2.21
C ASN A 181 -13.35 -19.91 -1.13
N SER A 182 -12.56 -18.85 -1.18
CA SER A 182 -11.46 -18.61 -0.26
C SER A 182 -11.07 -17.13 -0.26
N TYR A 183 -11.93 -16.27 0.27
CA TYR A 183 -11.77 -14.82 0.13
C TYR A 183 -12.42 -13.96 1.21
N PHE A 184 -11.95 -12.71 1.26
CA PHE A 184 -12.60 -11.56 1.86
C PHE A 184 -12.84 -10.51 0.75
N VAL A 185 -13.99 -9.84 0.77
CA VAL A 185 -14.34 -8.78 -0.19
C VAL A 185 -14.88 -7.57 0.56
N PHE A 186 -14.46 -6.37 0.18
CA PHE A 186 -14.80 -5.10 0.82
C PHE A 186 -15.54 -4.21 -0.20
N TYR A 187 -16.79 -3.87 0.06
CA TYR A 187 -17.68 -3.25 -0.93
C TYR A 187 -17.79 -1.74 -0.76
N PHE A 188 -17.59 -1.00 -1.86
CA PHE A 188 -17.79 0.45 -1.90
C PHE A 188 -19.28 0.80 -1.82
N ASN A 189 -20.14 -0.02 -2.42
CA ASN A 189 -21.60 0.11 -2.39
C ASN A 189 -22.12 1.56 -2.55
N PRO A 190 -21.74 2.29 -3.62
CA PRO A 190 -22.05 3.72 -3.77
C PRO A 190 -23.56 4.02 -3.86
N ASN A 191 -24.36 3.00 -4.19
CA ASN A 191 -25.81 3.11 -4.33
C ASN A 191 -26.56 2.64 -3.08
N HIS A 192 -25.85 2.33 -1.97
CA HIS A 192 -26.43 1.89 -0.70
C HIS A 192 -27.42 0.72 -0.85
N LYS A 193 -27.11 -0.23 -1.74
CA LYS A 193 -27.96 -1.39 -1.96
C LYS A 193 -27.80 -2.39 -0.82
N LEU A 194 -28.86 -3.14 -0.53
CA LEU A 194 -28.80 -4.26 0.41
C LEU A 194 -28.09 -5.45 -0.24
N PRO A 195 -27.28 -6.23 0.50
CA PRO A 195 -26.71 -7.45 -0.03
C PRO A 195 -27.79 -8.47 -0.39
N ILE A 196 -27.46 -9.31 -1.36
CA ILE A 196 -28.22 -10.50 -1.69
C ILE A 196 -27.84 -11.57 -0.67
N GLY A 197 -28.84 -12.06 0.06
CA GLY A 197 -28.64 -13.14 1.02
C GLY A 197 -28.17 -14.42 0.35
N TYR A 198 -27.25 -15.13 0.99
CA TYR A 198 -26.90 -16.50 0.62
C TYR A 198 -28.06 -17.42 1.01
N VAL A 199 -28.79 -17.95 0.03
CA VAL A 199 -30.03 -18.72 0.24
C VAL A 199 -29.70 -20.00 1.03
N ASN A 200 -30.54 -20.35 2.02
CA ASN A 200 -30.35 -21.41 3.03
C ASN A 200 -29.40 -21.10 4.19
N ARG A 201 -29.66 -19.99 4.94
CA ARG A 201 -29.47 -19.72 6.40
C ARG A 201 -28.41 -20.46 7.26
N CYS A 202 -27.44 -21.11 6.68
CA CYS A 202 -26.39 -21.82 7.39
C CYS A 202 -25.04 -21.25 6.96
N CYS A 203 -24.05 -21.42 7.82
CA CYS A 203 -22.61 -21.28 7.59
C CYS A 203 -21.90 -20.06 8.23
N GLU A 204 -22.49 -19.29 9.16
CA GLU A 204 -21.64 -18.46 10.02
C GLU A 204 -20.91 -19.38 11.01
N SER A 205 -19.63 -19.64 10.74
CA SER A 205 -18.77 -20.46 11.59
C SER A 205 -17.87 -19.56 12.46
N THR A 206 -17.30 -20.13 13.52
CA THR A 206 -16.27 -19.45 14.33
C THR A 206 -15.09 -18.99 13.48
N LEU A 207 -14.78 -19.71 12.39
CA LEU A 207 -13.77 -19.33 11.41
C LEU A 207 -14.05 -17.95 10.80
N MET A 208 -15.30 -17.52 10.61
CA MET A 208 -15.60 -16.22 9.98
C MET A 208 -15.21 -15.01 10.84
N HIS A 209 -15.05 -15.21 12.16
CA HIS A 209 -14.79 -14.14 13.14
C HIS A 209 -13.43 -14.28 13.83
N SER A 210 -12.72 -15.38 13.61
CA SER A 210 -11.47 -15.68 14.34
C SER A 210 -10.36 -14.66 14.09
N TRP A 211 -10.32 -14.02 12.92
CA TRP A 211 -9.37 -12.93 12.63
C TRP A 211 -9.55 -11.69 13.54
N ILE A 212 -10.75 -11.47 14.07
CA ILE A 212 -11.07 -10.38 15.01
C ILE A 212 -10.47 -10.69 16.39
N THR A 213 -10.51 -11.95 16.82
CA THR A 213 -10.08 -12.35 18.16
C THR A 213 -8.58 -12.32 18.33
N THR A 214 -7.82 -12.47 17.23
CA THR A 214 -6.36 -12.35 17.21
C THR A 214 -5.87 -10.95 16.89
N ALA A 215 -6.77 -10.00 16.61
CA ALA A 215 -6.39 -8.65 16.21
C ALA A 215 -5.73 -7.88 17.37
N THR A 216 -4.74 -7.07 17.03
CA THR A 216 -4.03 -6.19 17.96
C THR A 216 -4.77 -4.85 18.05
N PRO A 217 -5.22 -4.43 19.25
CA PRO A 217 -5.85 -3.12 19.43
C PRO A 217 -4.90 -1.97 19.09
N LEU A 218 -5.44 -0.93 18.46
CA LEU A 218 -4.70 0.28 18.11
C LEU A 218 -4.92 1.37 19.17
N PRO A 219 -3.89 2.14 19.52
CA PRO A 219 -4.06 3.33 20.33
C PRO A 219 -4.84 4.39 19.54
N PRO A 220 -5.63 5.27 20.21
CA PRO A 220 -6.46 6.26 19.53
C PRO A 220 -5.73 7.18 18.55
N ALA A 221 -4.44 7.45 18.79
CA ALA A 221 -3.60 8.26 17.90
C ALA A 221 -3.37 7.63 16.51
N HIS A 222 -3.62 6.32 16.36
CA HIS A 222 -3.52 5.59 15.10
C HIS A 222 -4.88 5.23 14.51
N ASN A 223 -5.97 5.76 15.09
CA ASN A 223 -7.30 5.52 14.55
C ASN A 223 -7.43 6.15 13.17
N MET A 224 -7.97 5.34 12.26
CA MET A 224 -8.34 5.76 10.91
C MET A 224 -9.80 6.22 10.89
N PRO A 225 -10.16 7.23 10.08
CA PRO A 225 -11.55 7.68 9.97
C PRO A 225 -12.53 6.61 9.45
N ASP A 226 -13.81 6.75 9.77
CA ASP A 226 -14.89 5.83 9.36
C ASP A 226 -15.05 5.67 7.83
N GLU A 227 -14.57 6.65 7.04
CA GLU A 227 -14.63 6.60 5.57
C GLU A 227 -13.75 5.50 4.95
N PHE A 228 -12.89 4.85 5.73
CA PHE A 228 -12.03 3.76 5.26
C PHE A 228 -12.52 2.36 5.67
N TYR A 229 -13.64 2.27 6.39
CA TYR A 229 -14.24 1.01 6.82
C TYR A 229 -15.43 0.63 5.95
N PHE A 230 -15.33 -0.54 5.33
CA PHE A 230 -16.26 -1.08 4.36
C PHE A 230 -17.18 -2.12 5.01
N ASP A 231 -18.37 -2.27 4.41
CA ASP A 231 -19.09 -3.52 4.52
C ASP A 231 -18.27 -4.61 3.81
N TYR A 232 -18.23 -5.80 4.38
CA TYR A 232 -17.44 -6.89 3.85
C TYR A 232 -18.16 -8.23 3.86
N GLU A 233 -17.76 -9.08 2.92
CA GLU A 233 -18.16 -10.47 2.77
C GLU A 233 -16.93 -11.36 2.96
N ILE A 234 -17.11 -12.44 3.69
CA ILE A 234 -16.14 -13.52 3.85
C ILE A 234 -16.81 -14.79 3.35
N HIS A 235 -16.10 -15.53 2.49
CA HIS A 235 -16.59 -16.82 2.04
C HIS A 235 -15.45 -17.81 1.91
N PHE A 236 -15.60 -18.89 2.67
CA PHE A 236 -14.78 -20.08 2.57
C PHE A 236 -15.69 -21.25 2.22
N GLY A 237 -15.42 -21.89 1.08
CA GLY A 237 -16.31 -22.89 0.50
C GLY A 237 -16.49 -24.12 1.40
N GLY A 238 -17.49 -24.94 1.07
CA GLY A 238 -17.77 -26.18 1.77
C GLY A 238 -18.09 -25.96 3.23
N CYS A 239 -17.28 -26.56 4.10
CA CYS A 239 -17.46 -26.53 5.54
C CYS A 239 -16.77 -25.32 6.21
N GLY A 240 -16.27 -24.36 5.41
CA GLY A 240 -15.56 -23.18 5.89
C GLY A 240 -16.50 -22.15 6.51
N GLY A 241 -17.37 -21.56 5.69
CA GLY A 241 -18.37 -20.62 6.15
C GLY A 241 -18.66 -19.50 5.17
N TYR A 242 -19.73 -18.77 5.45
CA TYR A 242 -20.09 -17.54 4.79
C TYR A 242 -20.50 -16.52 5.85
N ALA A 243 -19.97 -15.31 5.76
CA ALA A 243 -20.39 -14.18 6.57
C ALA A 243 -20.50 -12.93 5.71
N PHE A 244 -21.58 -12.18 5.91
CA PHE A 244 -21.69 -10.81 5.45
C PHE A 244 -21.95 -9.94 6.67
N ILE A 245 -21.26 -8.81 6.80
CA ILE A 245 -21.44 -7.97 7.98
C ILE A 245 -22.83 -7.33 8.00
N HIS A 246 -23.63 -7.72 8.99
CA HIS A 246 -24.88 -7.06 9.34
C HIS A 246 -24.98 -6.93 10.87
N HIS A 247 -24.24 -6.00 11.47
CA HIS A 247 -24.42 -5.52 12.85
C HIS A 247 -24.42 -6.58 14.00
N HIS A 248 -24.18 -7.87 13.71
CA HIS A 248 -24.41 -8.96 14.67
C HIS A 248 -23.27 -9.15 15.69
N ASN A 249 -22.09 -8.54 15.50
CA ASN A 249 -20.88 -8.82 16.28
C ASN A 249 -20.16 -7.57 16.82
N ASP A 250 -20.87 -6.46 17.04
CA ASP A 250 -20.29 -5.18 17.51
C ASP A 250 -19.17 -4.63 16.59
N ILE A 251 -19.09 -5.12 15.34
CA ILE A 251 -18.19 -4.61 14.30
C ILE A 251 -18.99 -3.72 13.37
N ASN A 252 -18.47 -2.53 13.08
CA ASN A 252 -19.06 -1.54 12.19
C ASN A 252 -18.43 -1.49 10.80
N GLY A 253 -17.34 -2.23 10.57
CA GLY A 253 -16.74 -2.39 9.25
C GLY A 253 -15.31 -2.88 9.33
N ALA A 254 -14.74 -3.16 8.15
CA ALA A 254 -13.35 -3.56 8.01
C ALA A 254 -12.66 -2.84 6.85
N ALA A 255 -11.35 -2.72 6.92
CA ALA A 255 -10.52 -2.05 5.94
C ALA A 255 -9.36 -2.97 5.51
N LEU A 256 -9.09 -2.98 4.20
CA LEU A 256 -7.95 -3.69 3.62
C LEU A 256 -6.73 -2.76 3.55
N GLY A 257 -5.69 -3.10 4.30
CA GLY A 257 -4.40 -2.42 4.27
C GLY A 257 -3.40 -3.18 3.41
N VAL A 258 -3.06 -2.63 2.25
CA VAL A 258 -2.09 -3.25 1.33
C VAL A 258 -0.70 -2.67 1.58
N ARG A 259 0.32 -3.53 1.53
CA ARG A 259 1.68 -3.20 1.99
C ARG A 259 2.57 -2.76 0.84
N PHE A 260 3.23 -1.63 1.02
CA PHE A 260 4.36 -1.22 0.20
C PHE A 260 5.65 -1.27 1.01
N GLU A 261 6.75 -1.57 0.33
CA GLU A 261 8.09 -1.61 0.86
C GLU A 261 9.00 -0.74 0.00
N GLN A 262 10.00 -0.14 0.63
CA GLN A 262 11.10 0.46 -0.10
C GLN A 262 11.96 -0.64 -0.70
N ALA A 263 12.46 -0.39 -1.92
CA ALA A 263 13.49 -1.26 -2.47
C ALA A 263 14.73 -1.22 -1.57
N ASP A 264 15.36 -2.37 -1.41
CA ASP A 264 16.61 -2.48 -0.66
C ASP A 264 17.65 -3.08 -1.60
N PRO A 265 18.54 -2.26 -2.21
CA PRO A 265 19.57 -2.73 -3.13
C PRO A 265 20.49 -3.78 -2.50
N CYS A 266 20.62 -3.79 -1.16
CA CYS A 266 21.42 -4.80 -0.44
C CYS A 266 20.81 -6.19 -0.44
N LYS A 267 19.51 -6.36 -0.76
CA LYS A 267 18.88 -7.71 -0.85
C LYS A 267 19.54 -8.60 -1.90
N SER A 268 20.15 -8.02 -2.93
CA SER A 268 20.89 -8.76 -3.96
C SER A 268 22.29 -9.23 -3.50
N SER A 269 22.69 -8.88 -2.26
CA SER A 269 24.04 -9.11 -1.72
C SER A 269 25.14 -8.62 -2.67
N PRO A 270 25.14 -7.31 -3.06
CA PRO A 270 26.06 -6.80 -4.07
C PRO A 270 27.52 -6.73 -3.58
N CYS A 271 27.74 -6.65 -2.26
CA CYS A 271 29.07 -6.61 -1.66
C CYS A 271 29.70 -8.01 -1.62
N GLN A 272 30.88 -8.15 -2.22
CA GLN A 272 31.63 -9.40 -2.31
C GLN A 272 32.67 -9.53 -1.19
N ASN A 273 33.32 -10.69 -1.12
CA ASN A 273 34.46 -10.96 -0.23
C ASN A 273 34.20 -10.67 1.26
N GLY A 274 32.94 -10.79 1.70
CA GLY A 274 32.55 -10.54 3.09
C GLY A 274 32.29 -9.07 3.43
N GLY A 275 32.14 -8.19 2.43
CA GLY A 275 31.77 -6.79 2.65
C GLY A 275 30.35 -6.62 3.20
N SER A 276 30.19 -5.64 4.09
CA SER A 276 28.89 -5.26 4.65
C SER A 276 28.19 -4.30 3.71
N CYS A 277 26.92 -4.55 3.40
CA CYS A 277 26.11 -3.70 2.53
C CYS A 277 25.21 -2.78 3.34
N PHE A 278 25.15 -1.52 2.94
CA PHE A 278 24.26 -0.51 3.51
C PHE A 278 23.48 0.17 2.38
N SER A 279 22.15 0.12 2.44
CA SER A 279 21.29 0.82 1.48
C SER A 279 21.14 2.29 1.87
N GLU A 280 21.47 3.18 0.94
CA GLU A 280 21.31 4.63 1.08
C GLU A 280 19.89 5.05 0.68
N ASP A 281 19.40 4.53 -0.45
CA ASP A 281 18.02 4.71 -0.94
C ASP A 281 17.53 3.45 -1.70
N GLU A 282 16.44 3.59 -2.46
CA GLU A 282 15.85 2.48 -3.25
C GLU A 282 16.77 1.94 -4.35
N THR A 283 17.77 2.71 -4.75
CA THR A 283 18.66 2.44 -5.90
C THR A 283 20.13 2.43 -5.53
N ALA A 284 20.52 3.17 -4.50
CA ALA A 284 21.90 3.34 -4.06
C ALA A 284 22.21 2.48 -2.82
N PHE A 285 23.39 1.86 -2.87
CA PHE A 285 24.00 1.16 -1.75
C PHE A 285 25.49 1.52 -1.69
N PHE A 286 26.09 1.32 -0.54
CA PHE A 286 27.55 1.29 -0.41
C PHE A 286 27.99 0.02 0.30
N CYS A 287 29.20 -0.42 -0.04
CA CYS A 287 29.86 -1.54 0.61
C CYS A 287 30.97 -1.05 1.54
N GLU A 288 30.91 -1.49 2.79
CA GLU A 288 32.06 -1.42 3.69
C GLU A 288 32.92 -2.67 3.46
N CYS A 289 34.07 -2.46 2.81
CA CYS A 289 34.95 -3.55 2.43
C CYS A 289 35.85 -3.98 3.60
N PRO A 290 36.03 -5.30 3.79
CA PRO A 290 36.98 -5.80 4.76
C PRO A 290 38.41 -5.47 4.31
N GLU A 291 39.33 -5.50 5.28
CA GLU A 291 40.74 -5.22 5.04
C GLU A 291 41.32 -6.06 3.89
N GLY A 292 42.03 -5.40 2.97
CA GLY A 292 42.59 -6.04 1.78
C GLY A 292 41.63 -6.17 0.60
N PHE A 293 40.43 -5.58 0.67
CA PHE A 293 39.50 -5.46 -0.45
C PHE A 293 39.03 -4.01 -0.67
N ILE A 294 38.82 -3.64 -1.93
CA ILE A 294 38.41 -2.31 -2.37
C ILE A 294 37.44 -2.40 -3.56
N GLY A 295 36.94 -1.24 -4.00
CA GLY A 295 35.96 -1.10 -5.07
C GLY A 295 34.53 -1.02 -4.54
N GLU A 296 33.60 -0.52 -5.36
CA GLU A 296 32.20 -0.29 -4.96
C GLU A 296 31.49 -1.54 -4.44
N THR A 297 31.94 -2.73 -4.87
CA THR A 297 31.39 -4.03 -4.47
C THR A 297 32.41 -4.91 -3.75
N CYS A 298 33.54 -4.35 -3.30
CA CYS A 298 34.63 -5.10 -2.66
C CYS A 298 35.19 -6.26 -3.50
N ASN A 299 35.07 -6.17 -4.83
CA ASN A 299 35.47 -7.22 -5.77
C ASN A 299 36.96 -7.19 -6.13
N VAL A 300 37.68 -6.13 -5.74
CA VAL A 300 39.10 -5.95 -6.02
C VAL A 300 39.90 -6.22 -4.75
N LYS A 301 40.97 -7.02 -4.82
CA LYS A 301 41.94 -7.13 -3.73
C LYS A 301 42.76 -5.84 -3.65
N GLY A 302 42.67 -5.14 -2.53
CA GLY A 302 43.52 -4.00 -2.21
C GLY A 302 44.89 -4.51 -1.77
N ASP A 303 45.93 -4.14 -2.51
CA ASP A 303 47.30 -4.46 -2.12
C ASP A 303 47.72 -3.48 -1.02
N HIS A 304 48.04 -4.00 0.17
CA HIS A 304 48.57 -3.20 1.30
C HIS A 304 50.05 -2.82 1.04
N GLY A 305 50.29 -2.16 -0.09
CA GLY A 305 51.60 -1.71 -0.53
C GLY A 305 51.88 -0.26 -0.12
N ASN A 306 52.20 -0.07 1.16
CA ASN A 306 53.05 1.02 1.66
C ASN A 306 52.48 2.46 1.65
N MET A 307 51.65 2.82 2.65
CA MET A 307 51.61 4.20 3.17
C MET A 307 52.80 4.42 4.12
N GLY A 308 54.01 4.38 3.54
CA GLY A 308 55.23 4.80 4.21
C GLY A 308 55.26 6.32 4.26
N ILE A 309 55.33 6.85 5.48
CA ILE A 309 55.54 8.27 5.81
C ILE A 309 56.64 8.85 4.93
N ILE A 310 56.30 9.86 4.12
CA ILE A 310 57.31 10.72 3.47
C ILE A 310 57.76 11.72 4.53
N GLY A 311 58.91 11.43 5.15
CA GLY A 311 59.67 12.39 5.95
C GLY A 311 60.47 13.34 5.08
#